data_AF-A0A9N8DI62-F1
#
_entry.id   AF-A0A9N8DI62-F1
#
_cell.length_a   1.000
_cell.length_b   1.000
_cell.length_c   1.000
_cell.angle_alpha   90.00
_cell.angle_beta   90.00
_cell.angle_gamma   90.00
#
_symmetry.space_group_name_H-M   'P 1'
#
loop_
_entity.id
_entity.type
_entity.pdbx_description
1 polymer ?
#
loop_
_entity_poly.entity_id
_entity_poly.type
_entity_poly.pdbx_seq_one_letter_code
_entity_poly.pdbx_strand_id
1 'polypeptide(L)'
;MMLSSDHGLSDEEKEAFGEIAEIVYDQDETSTLDEEEEEEILRLCQEFPNLTTRLFYTSQGIRLNPLEFLICFRASLKAIQDFCDSHPSSIETSNSLRLLPLHWACKTKRTQPGVIQFLTHRLPMAASRRTLDGLYPIDLLFKREHTLEEVKAVVQADSPAGSLSKQEHQLLQGFASRHGNVQVIEYIVEQCPLVRQKHETVRDISLPQFTALAKLLPQLTKFSLHIFSRELPTSNDLIGWNHVMEKLGNCNSLDSLNITLKFPEGFPSTGLDALGNALASIENLKSLTLDGGERGHWNRTILTQANLTAALVTLLSRNSLQTIRVPNTISVDHNEIFDALKRNISLESFDIVSCVNNDDKRKALAQVLQVNTTLRFVELRSTGGEAVTYDKIRYLLQLNMSGRAKARTCTTSREEFVDLLATEVESWEISSTSTSMQTSLMLDLLRECPSIWCRRPQHR
;
A
#
# COMPACT_ATOMS: atom_id res chain seq x y z
N MET A 1 2.72 14.79 42.19
CA MET A 1 3.69 15.21 41.14
C MET A 1 2.89 15.93 40.04
N MET A 2 2.31 17.08 40.38
CA MET A 2 1.49 17.90 39.49
C MET A 2 1.72 19.37 39.85
N LEU A 3 1.32 20.27 38.95
CA LEU A 3 1.45 21.73 38.94
C LEU A 3 2.72 22.26 38.26
N SER A 4 2.76 22.03 36.94
CA SER A 4 3.49 22.88 36.01
C SER A 4 2.81 24.27 35.99
N SER A 5 3.35 25.19 36.80
CA SER A 5 3.08 26.64 36.83
C SER A 5 1.61 27.08 36.62
N ASP A 6 0.80 27.01 37.69
CA ASP A 6 -0.53 27.64 37.80
C ASP A 6 -0.47 29.16 37.94
N HIS A 7 0.41 29.81 37.18
CA HIS A 7 0.47 31.26 37.18
C HIS A 7 -0.78 31.79 36.46
N GLY A 8 -1.70 32.35 37.23
CA GLY A 8 -2.88 33.07 36.74
C GLY A 8 -4.25 32.49 37.08
N LEU A 9 -4.35 31.46 37.92
CA LEU A 9 -5.65 31.03 38.48
C LEU A 9 -5.87 31.67 39.87
N SER A 10 -7.10 32.13 40.11
CA SER A 10 -7.63 32.44 41.43
C SER A 10 -7.62 31.20 42.33
N ASP A 11 -7.75 31.39 43.64
CA ASP A 11 -7.76 30.26 44.56
C ASP A 11 -9.03 29.40 44.37
N GLU A 12 -10.18 30.01 44.03
CA GLU A 12 -11.40 29.28 43.67
C GLU A 12 -11.22 28.45 42.38
N GLU A 13 -10.55 29.01 41.36
CA GLU A 13 -10.28 28.26 40.12
C GLU A 13 -9.33 27.07 40.34
N LYS A 14 -8.39 27.17 41.29
CA LYS A 14 -7.49 26.05 41.62
C LYS A 14 -8.25 24.94 42.35
N GLU A 15 -9.19 25.30 43.22
CA GLU A 15 -10.07 24.35 43.91
C GLU A 15 -10.95 23.62 42.88
N ALA A 16 -11.66 24.36 42.03
CA ALA A 16 -12.45 23.81 40.92
C ALA A 16 -11.61 22.94 39.96
N PHE A 17 -10.38 23.36 39.65
CA PHE A 17 -9.46 22.54 38.86
C PHE A 17 -9.10 21.24 39.58
N GLY A 18 -8.91 21.27 40.90
CA GLY A 18 -8.66 20.11 41.75
C GLY A 18 -9.83 19.13 41.72
N GLU A 19 -11.06 19.61 41.81
CA GLU A 19 -12.28 18.79 41.75
C GLU A 19 -12.42 18.09 40.40
N ILE A 20 -12.28 18.81 39.28
CA ILE A 20 -12.27 18.18 37.94
C ILE A 20 -11.11 17.19 37.83
N ALA A 21 -9.93 17.53 38.36
CA ALA A 21 -8.77 16.64 38.30
C ALA A 21 -8.97 15.35 39.11
N GLU A 22 -9.69 15.39 40.23
CA GLU A 22 -10.05 14.22 41.03
C GLU A 22 -11.00 13.31 40.25
N ILE A 23 -12.07 13.87 39.67
CA ILE A 23 -12.96 13.16 38.74
C ILE A 23 -12.16 12.55 37.59
N VAL A 24 -11.20 13.30 37.01
CA VAL A 24 -10.38 12.82 35.89
C VAL A 24 -9.42 11.69 36.28
N TYR A 25 -8.86 11.75 37.48
CA TYR A 25 -7.80 10.85 37.92
C TYR A 25 -8.31 9.45 38.25
N ASP A 26 -9.53 9.35 38.80
CA ASP A 26 -10.14 8.10 39.22
C ASP A 26 -10.69 7.25 38.05
N GLN A 27 -10.77 7.83 36.85
CA GLN A 27 -11.33 7.16 35.69
C GLN A 27 -10.28 6.37 34.89
N ASP A 28 -10.63 5.16 34.48
CA ASP A 28 -9.86 4.36 33.53
C ASP A 28 -10.42 4.48 32.09
N GLU A 29 -9.72 3.94 31.08
CA GLU A 29 -10.19 4.01 29.68
C GLU A 29 -11.54 3.31 29.42
N THR A 30 -12.01 2.49 30.37
CA THR A 30 -13.25 1.74 30.26
C THR A 30 -14.42 2.39 30.99
N SER A 31 -14.13 3.31 31.90
CA SER A 31 -15.08 4.14 32.62
C SER A 31 -16.03 4.91 31.71
N THR A 32 -17.19 5.22 32.25
CA THR A 32 -18.20 6.08 31.65
C THR A 32 -18.58 7.07 32.72
N LEU A 33 -18.56 8.37 32.40
CA LEU A 33 -19.02 9.39 33.32
C LEU A 33 -20.49 9.15 33.63
N ASP A 34 -20.87 9.29 34.90
CA ASP A 34 -22.28 9.37 35.25
C ASP A 34 -22.83 10.80 35.03
N GLU A 35 -24.15 10.93 35.14
CA GLU A 35 -24.83 12.20 34.89
C GLU A 35 -24.43 13.28 35.92
N GLU A 36 -24.10 12.90 37.15
CA GLU A 36 -23.68 13.83 38.22
C GLU A 36 -22.28 14.38 37.92
N GLU A 37 -21.34 13.53 37.51
CA GLU A 37 -20.00 13.95 37.07
C GLU A 37 -20.06 14.84 35.81
N GLU A 38 -20.94 14.51 34.84
CA GLU A 38 -21.16 15.34 33.65
C GLU A 38 -21.68 16.74 34.03
N GLU A 39 -22.71 16.80 34.89
CA GLU A 39 -23.30 18.06 35.36
C GLU A 39 -22.30 18.89 36.17
N GLU A 40 -21.49 18.26 37.00
CA GLU A 40 -20.51 18.96 37.82
C GLU A 40 -19.39 19.58 36.97
N ILE A 41 -18.86 18.84 35.99
CA ILE A 41 -17.88 19.40 35.05
C ILE A 41 -18.47 20.59 34.28
N LEU A 42 -19.72 20.47 33.83
CA LEU A 42 -20.42 21.56 33.15
C LEU A 42 -20.58 22.78 34.05
N ARG A 43 -21.02 22.58 35.29
CA ARG A 43 -21.20 23.63 36.30
C ARG A 43 -19.89 24.37 36.57
N LEU A 44 -18.81 23.64 36.84
CA LEU A 44 -17.49 24.20 37.13
C LEU A 44 -16.93 24.96 35.91
N CYS A 45 -17.11 24.46 34.69
CA CYS A 45 -16.67 25.18 33.50
C CYS A 45 -17.50 26.43 33.21
N GLN A 46 -18.80 26.43 33.55
CA GLN A 46 -19.66 27.62 33.44
C GLN A 46 -19.28 28.69 34.46
N GLU A 47 -18.99 28.29 35.70
CA GLU A 47 -18.57 29.19 36.77
C GLU A 47 -17.16 29.74 36.52
N PHE A 48 -16.26 28.91 35.97
CA PHE A 48 -14.87 29.24 35.73
C PHE A 48 -14.46 29.01 34.26
N PRO A 49 -14.81 29.92 33.32
CA PRO A 49 -14.56 29.74 31.90
C PRO A 49 -13.09 29.52 31.52
N ASN A 50 -12.14 30.01 32.33
CA ASN A 50 -10.72 29.80 32.11
C ASN A 50 -10.33 28.31 32.16
N LEU A 51 -11.08 27.47 32.86
CA LEU A 51 -10.84 26.03 32.95
C LEU A 51 -11.07 25.32 31.61
N THR A 52 -11.90 25.86 30.72
CA THR A 52 -12.30 25.24 29.44
C THR A 52 -11.14 25.02 28.46
N THR A 53 -10.03 25.73 28.65
CA THR A 53 -8.81 25.60 27.84
C THR A 53 -7.64 25.00 28.61
N ARG A 54 -7.81 24.75 29.91
CA ARG A 54 -6.78 24.16 30.77
C ARG A 54 -6.68 22.66 30.51
N LEU A 55 -5.46 22.14 30.63
CA LEU A 55 -5.17 20.73 30.39
C LEU A 55 -5.10 19.99 31.71
N PHE A 56 -5.94 18.98 31.86
CA PHE A 56 -5.98 18.01 32.94
C PHE A 56 -5.11 16.82 32.57
N TYR A 57 -4.47 16.19 33.57
CA TYR A 57 -3.69 14.98 33.38
C TYR A 57 -4.53 13.78 33.78
N THR A 58 -4.70 12.83 32.87
CA THR A 58 -5.26 11.53 33.23
C THR A 58 -4.26 10.72 34.06
N SER A 59 -4.72 9.65 34.70
CA SER A 59 -3.87 8.64 35.37
C SER A 59 -2.77 8.07 34.47
N GLN A 60 -2.95 8.14 33.14
CA GLN A 60 -1.97 7.72 32.13
C GLN A 60 -1.02 8.83 31.66
N GLY A 61 -1.12 10.04 32.22
CA GLY A 61 -0.31 11.19 31.83
C GLY A 61 -0.72 11.85 30.51
N ILE A 62 -1.91 11.54 29.99
CA ILE A 62 -2.46 12.21 28.80
C ILE A 62 -3.02 13.57 29.23
N ARG A 63 -2.71 14.61 28.46
CA ARG A 63 -3.18 15.98 28.70
C ARG A 63 -4.44 16.25 27.88
N LEU A 64 -5.58 16.45 28.54
CA LEU A 64 -6.89 16.69 27.92
C LEU A 64 -7.49 18.00 28.44
N ASN A 65 -8.11 18.79 27.58
CA ASN A 65 -9.03 19.85 28.05
C ASN A 65 -10.40 19.25 28.44
N PRO A 66 -11.30 20.00 29.11
CA PRO A 66 -12.58 19.45 29.56
C PRO A 66 -13.43 18.84 28.44
N LEU A 67 -13.50 19.46 27.26
CA LEU A 67 -14.24 18.90 26.13
C LEU A 67 -13.62 17.59 25.62
N GLU A 68 -12.30 17.55 25.50
CA GLU A 68 -11.58 16.33 25.13
C GLU A 68 -11.76 15.23 26.18
N PHE A 69 -11.81 15.59 27.46
CA PHE A 69 -12.11 14.68 28.57
C PHE A 69 -13.53 14.10 28.45
N LEU A 70 -14.56 14.95 28.32
CA LEU A 70 -15.94 14.51 28.13
C LEU A 70 -16.08 13.53 26.94
N ILE A 71 -15.38 13.80 25.83
CA ILE A 71 -15.36 12.89 24.66
C ILE A 71 -14.67 11.55 24.99
N CYS A 72 -13.50 11.59 25.64
CA CYS A 72 -12.73 10.39 25.97
C CYS A 72 -13.43 9.48 26.98
N PHE A 73 -14.15 10.06 27.93
CA PHE A 73 -14.85 9.34 29.01
C PHE A 73 -16.35 9.18 28.77
N ARG A 74 -16.74 9.21 27.49
CA ARG A 74 -18.05 8.77 26.99
C ARG A 74 -19.23 9.57 27.53
N ALA A 75 -19.02 10.86 27.83
CA ALA A 75 -20.08 11.77 28.22
C ALA A 75 -21.22 11.75 27.21
N SER A 76 -22.45 11.96 27.69
CA SER A 76 -23.64 12.00 26.87
C SER A 76 -23.52 13.02 25.73
N LEU A 77 -24.18 12.74 24.61
CA LEU A 77 -24.24 13.70 23.49
C LEU A 77 -24.79 15.05 23.95
N LYS A 78 -25.74 15.04 24.89
CA LYS A 78 -26.34 16.24 25.48
C LYS A 78 -25.29 17.05 26.26
N ALA A 79 -24.52 16.43 27.16
CA ALA A 79 -23.48 17.15 27.90
C ALA A 79 -22.43 17.76 26.96
N ILE A 80 -22.02 17.04 25.91
CA ILE A 80 -21.09 17.56 24.90
C ILE A 80 -21.70 18.75 24.14
N GLN A 81 -22.98 18.69 23.79
CA GLN A 81 -23.71 19.80 23.15
C GLN A 81 -23.78 21.02 24.08
N ASP A 82 -24.23 20.83 25.33
CA ASP A 82 -24.37 21.87 26.34
C ASP A 82 -23.01 22.55 26.63
N PHE A 83 -21.93 21.76 26.70
CA PHE A 83 -20.57 22.26 26.85
C PHE A 83 -20.17 23.16 25.67
N CYS A 84 -20.41 22.70 24.43
CA CYS A 84 -20.01 23.42 23.23
C CYS A 84 -20.88 24.66 22.97
N ASP A 85 -22.13 24.68 23.40
CA ASP A 85 -23.01 25.85 23.32
C ASP A 85 -22.59 26.92 24.35
N SER A 86 -22.18 26.49 25.54
CA SER A 86 -21.65 27.39 26.59
C SER A 86 -20.25 27.90 26.24
N HIS A 87 -19.42 27.09 25.58
CA HIS A 87 -18.01 27.39 25.27
C HIS A 87 -17.64 27.10 23.81
N PRO A 88 -18.13 27.90 22.83
CA PRO A 88 -17.95 27.58 21.40
C PRO A 88 -16.50 27.48 20.95
N SER A 89 -15.57 28.25 21.54
CA SER A 89 -14.14 28.22 21.17
C SER A 89 -13.43 26.92 21.54
N SER A 90 -14.00 26.12 22.44
CA SER A 90 -13.41 24.84 22.86
C SER A 90 -13.31 23.85 21.69
N ILE A 91 -14.24 23.89 20.72
CA ILE A 91 -14.24 22.99 19.56
C ILE A 91 -13.06 23.25 18.61
N GLU A 92 -12.51 24.47 18.61
CA GLU A 92 -11.38 24.87 17.78
C GLU A 92 -10.03 24.73 18.50
N THR A 93 -10.06 24.50 19.81
CA THR A 93 -8.87 24.41 20.64
C THR A 93 -8.19 23.07 20.41
N SER A 94 -6.94 23.10 19.96
CA SER A 94 -6.13 21.89 19.79
C SER A 94 -5.05 21.80 20.86
N ASN A 95 -4.76 20.60 21.34
CA ASN A 95 -3.64 20.37 22.24
C ASN A 95 -2.26 20.45 21.54
N SER A 96 -1.18 20.14 22.27
CA SER A 96 0.20 20.16 21.75
C SER A 96 0.46 19.19 20.59
N LEU A 97 -0.41 18.20 20.36
CA LEU A 97 -0.35 17.26 19.24
C LEU A 97 -1.18 17.73 18.04
N ARG A 98 -1.73 18.95 18.09
CA ARG A 98 -2.68 19.51 17.12
C ARG A 98 -3.94 18.66 16.95
N LEU A 99 -4.30 17.89 17.97
CA LEU A 99 -5.56 17.13 17.98
C LEU A 99 -6.69 18.09 18.34
N LEU A 100 -7.70 18.14 17.48
CA LEU A 100 -8.98 18.79 17.79
C LEU A 100 -9.92 17.79 18.48
N PRO A 101 -11.01 18.26 19.13
CA PRO A 101 -12.05 17.39 19.68
C PRO A 101 -12.56 16.33 18.69
N LEU A 102 -12.71 16.66 17.41
CA LEU A 102 -13.08 15.68 16.38
C LEU A 102 -12.05 14.55 16.23
N HIS A 103 -10.75 14.84 16.35
CA HIS A 103 -9.72 13.80 16.30
C HIS A 103 -9.81 12.86 17.49
N TRP A 104 -10.09 13.38 18.68
CA TRP A 104 -10.33 12.57 19.87
C TRP A 104 -11.57 11.70 19.70
N ALA A 105 -12.68 12.25 19.22
CA ALA A 105 -13.90 11.50 18.94
C ALA A 105 -13.66 10.36 17.93
N CYS A 106 -12.83 10.59 16.91
CA CYS A 106 -12.44 9.55 15.95
C CYS A 106 -11.46 8.52 16.55
N LYS A 107 -10.54 8.93 17.42
CA LYS A 107 -9.53 8.06 18.05
C LYS A 107 -10.12 7.19 19.17
N THR A 108 -11.07 7.71 19.94
CA THR A 108 -11.65 7.04 21.10
C THR A 108 -12.59 5.92 20.67
N LYS A 109 -12.34 4.69 21.16
CA LYS A 109 -13.05 3.48 20.73
C LYS A 109 -14.55 3.49 21.02
N ARG A 110 -14.97 4.20 22.07
CA ARG A 110 -16.33 4.17 22.61
C ARG A 110 -17.00 5.55 22.64
N THR A 111 -16.64 6.41 21.70
CA THR A 111 -17.30 7.70 21.50
C THR A 111 -18.82 7.50 21.39
N GLN A 112 -19.60 8.30 22.09
CA GLN A 112 -21.06 8.16 22.08
C GLN A 112 -21.63 8.39 20.68
N PRO A 113 -22.68 7.65 20.28
CA PRO A 113 -23.36 7.86 19.01
C PRO A 113 -23.82 9.32 18.86
N GLY A 114 -23.61 9.92 17.69
CA GLY A 114 -23.99 11.30 17.40
C GLY A 114 -22.89 12.33 17.66
N VAL A 115 -21.88 12.04 18.48
CA VAL A 115 -20.83 13.01 18.82
C VAL A 115 -19.98 13.39 17.60
N ILE A 116 -19.57 12.41 16.78
CA ILE A 116 -18.83 12.70 15.54
C ILE A 116 -19.68 13.52 14.58
N GLN A 117 -20.96 13.17 14.42
CA GLN A 117 -21.91 13.90 13.56
C GLN A 117 -22.07 15.35 14.04
N PHE A 118 -22.20 15.56 15.34
CA PHE A 118 -22.29 16.89 15.93
C PHE A 118 -21.03 17.72 15.70
N LEU A 119 -19.85 17.16 16.02
CA LEU A 119 -18.57 17.88 15.88
C LEU A 119 -18.24 18.20 14.42
N THR A 120 -18.50 17.28 13.50
CA THR A 120 -18.33 17.51 12.05
C THR A 120 -19.30 18.56 11.51
N HIS A 121 -20.52 18.64 12.04
CA HIS A 121 -21.48 19.68 11.67
C HIS A 121 -21.08 21.06 12.21
N ARG A 122 -20.59 21.13 13.46
CA ARG A 122 -20.21 22.40 14.11
C ARG A 122 -18.89 22.96 13.60
N LEU A 123 -17.92 22.10 13.28
CA LEU A 123 -16.62 22.51 12.74
C LEU A 123 -16.19 21.64 11.55
N PRO A 124 -16.81 21.80 10.35
CA PRO A 124 -16.54 20.93 9.21
C PRO A 124 -15.07 20.92 8.79
N MET A 125 -14.41 22.07 8.85
CA MET A 125 -12.99 22.23 8.54
C MET A 125 -12.05 21.40 9.44
N ALA A 126 -12.52 20.88 10.58
CA ALA A 126 -11.74 19.96 11.41
C ALA A 126 -11.48 18.63 10.71
N ALA A 127 -12.38 18.18 9.83
CA ALA A 127 -12.21 16.95 9.04
C ALA A 127 -11.01 17.02 8.08
N SER A 128 -10.62 18.23 7.66
CA SER A 128 -9.49 18.50 6.78
C SER A 128 -8.19 18.87 7.51
N ARG A 129 -8.22 19.01 8.84
CA ARG A 129 -7.03 19.37 9.62
C ARG A 129 -6.22 18.12 9.93
N ARG A 130 -4.90 18.23 9.79
CA ARG A 130 -3.97 17.15 10.12
C ARG A 130 -3.42 17.29 11.54
N THR A 131 -3.22 16.16 12.21
CA THR A 131 -2.44 16.07 13.44
C THR A 131 -0.96 16.40 13.19
N LEU A 132 -0.17 16.46 14.27
CA LEU A 132 1.29 16.60 14.16
C LEU A 132 1.94 15.47 13.35
N ASP A 133 1.38 14.26 13.41
CA ASP A 133 1.84 13.08 12.65
C ASP A 133 1.34 13.04 11.20
N GLY A 134 0.61 14.08 10.76
CA GLY A 134 0.08 14.16 9.39
C GLY A 134 -1.19 13.32 9.14
N LEU A 135 -1.86 12.85 10.20
CA LEU A 135 -3.09 12.05 10.11
C LEU A 135 -4.33 12.96 10.11
N TYR A 136 -5.37 12.59 9.37
CA TYR A 136 -6.69 13.21 9.44
C TYR A 136 -7.59 12.49 10.46
N PRO A 137 -8.75 13.08 10.86
CA PRO A 137 -9.71 12.40 11.72
C PRO A 137 -10.18 11.06 11.18
N ILE A 138 -10.39 10.95 9.86
CA ILE A 138 -10.84 9.70 9.23
C ILE A 138 -9.82 8.57 9.38
N ASP A 139 -8.52 8.90 9.38
CA ASP A 139 -7.43 7.93 9.60
C ASP A 139 -7.45 7.38 11.03
N LEU A 140 -7.84 8.22 11.99
CA LEU A 140 -8.00 7.81 13.39
C LEU A 140 -9.26 6.97 13.56
N LEU A 141 -10.35 7.32 12.87
CA LEU A 141 -11.60 6.57 12.89
C LEU A 141 -11.41 5.14 12.39
N PHE A 142 -10.64 4.94 11.32
CA PHE A 142 -10.36 3.60 10.78
C PHE A 142 -9.44 2.73 11.64
N LYS A 143 -8.80 3.29 12.68
CA LYS A 143 -8.04 2.51 13.67
C LYS A 143 -8.94 1.85 14.73
N ARG A 144 -10.24 2.11 14.72
CA ARG A 144 -11.22 1.49 15.61
C ARG A 144 -12.42 0.95 14.83
N GLU A 145 -13.29 0.26 15.55
CA GLU A 145 -14.64 -0.05 15.08
C GLU A 145 -15.41 1.25 14.88
N HIS A 146 -16.11 1.36 13.75
CA HIS A 146 -16.80 2.57 13.34
C HIS A 146 -18.07 2.20 12.58
N THR A 147 -19.06 3.10 12.59
CA THR A 147 -20.29 2.94 11.82
C THR A 147 -20.22 3.64 10.47
N LEU A 148 -21.13 3.29 9.57
CA LEU A 148 -21.27 3.97 8.28
C LEU A 148 -21.58 5.46 8.45
N GLU A 149 -22.38 5.81 9.46
CA GLU A 149 -22.83 7.16 9.75
C GLU A 149 -21.68 8.03 10.26
N GLU A 150 -20.78 7.49 11.08
CA GLU A 150 -19.57 8.21 11.52
C GLU A 150 -18.66 8.53 10.33
N VAL A 151 -18.45 7.56 9.45
CA VAL A 151 -17.63 7.74 8.24
C VAL A 151 -18.28 8.75 7.30
N LYS A 152 -19.58 8.63 7.03
CA LYS A 152 -20.34 9.60 6.23
C LYS A 152 -20.20 11.01 6.78
N ALA A 153 -20.32 11.20 8.08
CA ALA A 153 -20.21 12.50 8.71
C ALA A 153 -18.84 13.14 8.50
N VAL A 154 -17.75 12.39 8.71
CA VAL A 154 -16.39 12.89 8.52
C VAL A 154 -16.09 13.18 7.04
N VAL A 155 -16.47 12.26 6.15
CA VAL A 155 -16.25 12.38 4.69
C VAL A 155 -17.02 13.57 4.10
N GLN A 156 -18.28 13.76 4.51
CA GLN A 156 -19.11 14.88 4.03
C GLN A 156 -18.65 16.24 4.57
N ALA A 157 -18.00 16.27 5.75
CA ALA A 157 -17.48 17.50 6.33
C ALA A 157 -16.17 18.00 5.68
N ASP A 158 -15.33 17.10 5.15
CA ASP A 158 -14.05 17.44 4.50
C ASP A 158 -14.23 18.21 3.18
N SER A 159 -15.42 18.13 2.54
CA SER A 159 -15.70 18.88 1.33
C SER A 159 -17.20 19.04 1.05
N PRO A 160 -17.77 20.26 1.11
CA PRO A 160 -19.11 20.51 0.53
C PRO A 160 -19.15 20.30 -0.99
N ALA A 161 -17.98 20.12 -1.65
CA ALA A 161 -17.84 19.77 -3.06
C ALA A 161 -17.44 18.30 -3.30
N GLY A 162 -17.40 17.45 -2.26
CA GLY A 162 -17.23 15.99 -2.37
C GLY A 162 -15.87 15.48 -2.86
N SER A 163 -14.81 16.30 -2.92
CA SER A 163 -13.52 15.82 -3.43
C SER A 163 -12.65 15.20 -2.34
N LEU A 164 -12.75 13.88 -2.18
CA LEU A 164 -11.86 13.06 -1.32
C LEU A 164 -10.40 13.01 -1.81
N SER A 165 -10.06 13.76 -2.87
CA SER A 165 -8.77 13.70 -3.59
C SER A 165 -7.52 13.90 -2.74
N LYS A 166 -7.65 14.62 -1.61
CA LYS A 166 -6.53 14.86 -0.68
C LYS A 166 -6.36 13.76 0.38
N GLN A 167 -7.36 12.90 0.56
CA GLN A 167 -7.42 11.84 1.59
C GLN A 167 -7.48 10.42 0.98
N GLU A 168 -7.67 10.28 -0.33
CA GLU A 168 -7.77 9.01 -1.08
C GLU A 168 -6.81 7.92 -0.61
N HIS A 169 -5.52 8.23 -0.49
CA HIS A 169 -4.51 7.22 -0.15
C HIS A 169 -4.67 6.69 1.28
N GLN A 170 -5.09 7.54 2.21
CA GLN A 170 -5.22 7.16 3.62
C GLN A 170 -6.57 6.50 3.92
N LEU A 171 -7.63 6.90 3.21
CA LEU A 171 -8.92 6.19 3.25
C LEU A 171 -8.75 4.73 2.84
N LEU A 172 -8.00 4.49 1.77
CA LEU A 172 -7.72 3.14 1.26
C LEU A 172 -6.88 2.29 2.21
N GLN A 173 -5.89 2.90 2.88
CA GLN A 173 -5.13 2.20 3.94
C GLN A 173 -5.99 1.89 5.16
N GLY A 174 -6.99 2.73 5.45
CA GLY A 174 -7.96 2.52 6.53
C GLY A 174 -8.92 1.36 6.27
N PHE A 175 -9.37 1.14 5.01
CA PHE A 175 -10.24 0.00 4.66
C PHE A 175 -9.62 -1.36 4.92
N ALA A 176 -8.29 -1.42 4.77
CA ALA A 176 -7.50 -2.61 5.02
C ALA A 176 -7.31 -2.89 6.52
N SER A 177 -7.92 -2.11 7.42
CA SER A 177 -7.89 -2.39 8.84
C SER A 177 -8.86 -3.53 9.19
N ARG A 178 -8.54 -4.25 10.26
CA ARG A 178 -9.34 -5.38 10.79
C ARG A 178 -10.79 -5.01 11.14
N HIS A 179 -11.11 -3.72 11.18
CA HIS A 179 -12.41 -3.19 11.58
C HIS A 179 -13.26 -2.69 10.41
N GLY A 180 -12.84 -2.90 9.16
CA GLY A 180 -13.55 -2.40 7.98
C GLY A 180 -14.96 -3.00 7.83
N ASN A 181 -15.98 -2.15 7.90
CA ASN A 181 -17.38 -2.49 7.60
C ASN A 181 -17.61 -2.48 6.07
N VAL A 182 -18.27 -3.50 5.53
CA VAL A 182 -18.57 -3.61 4.08
C VAL A 182 -19.31 -2.39 3.54
N GLN A 183 -20.30 -1.89 4.27
CA GLN A 183 -21.09 -0.76 3.83
C GLN A 183 -20.25 0.51 3.77
N VAL A 184 -19.26 0.64 4.65
CA VAL A 184 -18.28 1.74 4.64
C VAL A 184 -17.39 1.67 3.41
N ILE A 185 -16.92 0.46 3.06
CA ILE A 185 -16.14 0.26 1.84
C ILE A 185 -17.02 0.64 0.64
N GLU A 186 -18.19 0.05 0.49
CA GLU A 186 -19.12 0.35 -0.62
C GLU A 186 -19.40 1.85 -0.74
N TYR A 187 -19.69 2.52 0.38
CA TYR A 187 -19.91 3.96 0.39
C TYR A 187 -18.70 4.73 -0.12
N ILE A 188 -17.49 4.45 0.36
CA ILE A 188 -16.32 5.24 -0.08
C ILE A 188 -15.94 4.93 -1.52
N VAL A 189 -16.16 3.69 -1.98
CA VAL A 189 -16.03 3.33 -3.39
C VAL A 189 -16.96 4.17 -4.26
N GLU A 190 -18.21 4.34 -3.85
CA GLU A 190 -19.17 5.19 -4.55
C GLU A 190 -18.79 6.68 -4.52
N GLN A 191 -18.22 7.16 -3.41
CA GLN A 191 -17.83 8.58 -3.28
C GLN A 191 -16.46 8.92 -3.89
N CYS A 192 -15.61 7.94 -4.18
CA CYS A 192 -14.26 8.15 -4.72
C CYS A 192 -14.10 7.62 -6.17
N PRO A 193 -14.66 8.27 -7.20
CA PRO A 193 -14.49 7.83 -8.59
C PRO A 193 -13.03 7.91 -9.10
N LEU A 194 -12.12 8.56 -8.36
CA LEU A 194 -10.71 8.78 -8.72
C LEU A 194 -9.73 7.75 -8.13
N VAL A 195 -10.19 6.71 -7.41
CA VAL A 195 -9.31 5.59 -6.95
C VAL A 195 -8.52 4.95 -8.10
N ARG A 196 -8.99 5.15 -9.35
CA ARG A 196 -8.41 4.71 -10.62
C ARG A 196 -6.90 4.84 -10.77
N GLN A 197 -6.23 5.76 -10.08
CA GLN A 197 -4.81 6.04 -10.32
C GLN A 197 -3.81 5.58 -9.23
N LYS A 198 -4.24 4.97 -8.12
CA LYS A 198 -3.31 4.76 -6.99
C LYS A 198 -3.34 3.36 -6.36
N HIS A 199 -2.18 3.02 -5.82
CA HIS A 199 -1.78 1.75 -5.23
C HIS A 199 -2.58 1.46 -3.96
N GLU A 200 -3.38 0.39 -3.98
CA GLU A 200 -4.00 -0.16 -2.78
C GLU A 200 -3.10 -1.23 -2.17
N THR A 201 -2.97 -1.23 -0.84
CA THR A 201 -2.33 -2.29 -0.06
C THR A 201 -3.35 -2.77 0.93
N VAL A 202 -3.96 -3.93 0.68
CA VAL A 202 -4.97 -4.49 1.58
C VAL A 202 -4.37 -5.59 2.45
N ARG A 203 -4.65 -5.58 3.76
CA ARG A 203 -4.15 -6.53 4.77
C ARG A 203 -5.32 -7.16 5.52
N ASP A 204 -5.15 -8.39 6.00
CA ASP A 204 -6.07 -9.10 6.93
C ASP A 204 -7.57 -8.98 6.55
N ILE A 205 -7.95 -9.44 5.35
CA ILE A 205 -9.27 -9.22 4.76
C ILE A 205 -10.26 -10.34 5.14
N SER A 206 -11.44 -9.97 5.61
CA SER A 206 -12.58 -10.87 5.81
C SER A 206 -13.36 -11.11 4.50
N LEU A 207 -14.08 -12.24 4.39
CA LEU A 207 -14.94 -12.56 3.24
C LEU A 207 -15.85 -11.39 2.78
N PRO A 208 -16.55 -10.67 3.68
CA PRO A 208 -17.40 -9.55 3.25
C PRO A 208 -16.58 -8.38 2.65
N GLN A 209 -15.38 -8.11 3.17
CA GLN A 209 -14.48 -7.10 2.62
C GLN A 209 -13.96 -7.50 1.23
N PHE A 210 -13.71 -8.80 1.00
CA PHE A 210 -13.36 -9.33 -0.32
C PHE A 210 -14.47 -9.08 -1.36
N THR A 211 -15.74 -9.27 -1.00
CA THR A 211 -16.88 -8.96 -1.88
C THR A 211 -16.96 -7.47 -2.22
N ALA A 212 -16.68 -6.59 -1.26
CA ALA A 212 -16.65 -5.15 -1.49
C ALA A 212 -15.49 -4.77 -2.43
N LEU A 213 -14.28 -5.29 -2.18
CA LEU A 213 -13.10 -5.06 -3.01
C LEU A 213 -13.30 -5.57 -4.45
N ALA A 214 -13.99 -6.69 -4.63
CA ALA A 214 -14.32 -7.19 -5.96
C ALA A 214 -15.09 -6.19 -6.83
N LYS A 215 -15.88 -5.29 -6.24
CA LYS A 215 -16.58 -4.20 -6.96
C LYS A 215 -15.63 -3.08 -7.41
N LEU A 216 -14.50 -2.92 -6.72
CA LEU A 216 -13.46 -1.95 -7.04
C LEU A 216 -12.52 -2.40 -8.14
N LEU A 217 -12.18 -3.68 -8.19
CA LEU A 217 -11.11 -4.19 -9.05
C LEU A 217 -11.18 -3.71 -10.52
N PRO A 218 -12.35 -3.65 -11.19
CA PRO A 218 -12.45 -3.19 -12.59
C PRO A 218 -12.08 -1.70 -12.79
N GLN A 219 -11.95 -0.94 -11.71
CA GLN A 219 -11.58 0.47 -11.74
C GLN A 219 -10.10 0.69 -11.40
N LEU A 220 -9.40 -0.32 -10.87
CA LEU A 220 -8.02 -0.18 -10.40
C LEU A 220 -7.02 -0.37 -11.54
N THR A 221 -6.01 0.49 -11.57
CA THR A 221 -4.82 0.33 -12.42
C THR A 221 -3.68 -0.38 -11.69
N LYS A 222 -3.65 -0.30 -10.36
CA LYS A 222 -2.65 -0.95 -9.51
C LYS A 222 -3.32 -1.57 -8.29
N PHE A 223 -3.03 -2.84 -8.01
CA PHE A 223 -3.62 -3.56 -6.89
C PHE A 223 -2.54 -4.31 -6.13
N SER A 224 -2.44 -4.08 -4.81
CA SER A 224 -1.60 -4.87 -3.91
C SER A 224 -2.41 -5.55 -2.83
N LEU A 225 -2.34 -6.87 -2.80
CA LEU A 225 -3.04 -7.72 -1.85
C LEU A 225 -2.01 -8.38 -0.93
N HIS A 226 -2.08 -8.11 0.37
CA HIS A 226 -1.18 -8.67 1.37
C HIS A 226 -1.98 -9.52 2.34
N ILE A 227 -2.05 -10.83 2.11
CA ILE A 227 -2.75 -11.72 3.03
C ILE A 227 -1.76 -12.23 4.07
N PHE A 228 -2.04 -11.92 5.34
CA PHE A 228 -1.35 -12.46 6.49
C PHE A 228 -2.36 -13.15 7.39
N SER A 229 -2.27 -14.47 7.51
CA SER A 229 -3.06 -15.22 8.48
C SER A 229 -2.15 -16.06 9.33
N ARG A 230 -2.39 -16.08 10.64
CA ARG A 230 -1.74 -17.04 11.57
C ARG A 230 -2.46 -18.38 11.61
N GLU A 231 -3.65 -18.45 11.02
CA GLU A 231 -4.47 -19.66 10.96
C GLU A 231 -4.62 -20.09 9.51
N LEU A 232 -4.87 -21.38 9.29
CA LEU A 232 -5.22 -21.88 7.96
C LEU A 232 -6.51 -21.19 7.47
N PRO A 233 -6.61 -20.84 6.17
CA PRO A 233 -7.86 -20.32 5.63
C PRO A 233 -9.01 -21.29 5.90
N THR A 234 -10.11 -20.77 6.43
CA THR A 234 -11.35 -21.54 6.53
C THR A 234 -11.94 -21.79 5.14
N SER A 235 -12.91 -22.69 5.02
CA SER A 235 -13.64 -22.89 3.76
C SER A 235 -14.30 -21.60 3.25
N ASN A 236 -14.78 -20.75 4.17
CA ASN A 236 -15.37 -19.45 3.82
C ASN A 236 -14.33 -18.47 3.29
N ASP A 237 -13.11 -18.48 3.85
CA ASP A 237 -12.01 -17.64 3.35
C ASP A 237 -11.62 -18.04 1.92
N LEU A 238 -11.61 -19.34 1.62
CA LEU A 238 -11.35 -19.84 0.27
C LEU A 238 -12.44 -19.46 -0.74
N ILE A 239 -13.72 -19.43 -0.32
CA ILE A 239 -14.82 -18.95 -1.18
C ILE A 239 -14.59 -17.48 -1.53
N GLY A 240 -14.24 -16.66 -0.54
CA GLY A 240 -13.94 -15.24 -0.74
C GLY A 240 -12.75 -15.01 -1.66
N TRP A 241 -11.67 -15.75 -1.40
CA TRP A 241 -10.49 -15.76 -2.25
C TRP A 241 -10.83 -16.12 -3.70
N ASN A 242 -11.56 -17.22 -3.92
CA ASN A 242 -11.94 -17.65 -5.27
C ASN A 242 -12.79 -16.60 -5.98
N HIS A 243 -13.74 -15.98 -5.28
CA HIS A 243 -14.56 -14.91 -5.84
C HIS A 243 -13.72 -13.69 -6.25
N VAL A 244 -12.74 -13.32 -5.43
CA VAL A 244 -11.83 -12.20 -5.73
C VAL A 244 -10.93 -12.55 -6.91
N MET A 245 -10.40 -13.77 -6.97
CA MET A 245 -9.58 -14.24 -8.08
C MET A 245 -10.39 -14.27 -9.40
N GLU A 246 -11.64 -14.74 -9.37
CA GLU A 246 -12.55 -14.68 -10.52
C GLU A 246 -12.73 -13.24 -11.01
N LYS A 247 -12.96 -12.30 -10.08
CA LYS A 247 -13.14 -10.89 -10.42
C LYS A 247 -11.85 -10.25 -10.91
N LEU A 248 -10.72 -10.56 -10.29
CA LEU A 248 -9.39 -10.14 -10.68
C LEU A 248 -9.06 -10.59 -12.12
N GLY A 249 -9.41 -11.82 -12.48
CA GLY A 249 -9.25 -12.34 -13.84
C GLY A 249 -10.06 -11.58 -14.90
N ASN A 250 -11.14 -10.90 -14.50
CA ASN A 250 -11.96 -10.06 -15.37
C ASN A 250 -11.55 -8.58 -15.38
N CYS A 251 -10.44 -8.22 -14.71
CA CYS A 251 -10.01 -6.83 -14.58
C CYS A 251 -9.08 -6.40 -15.71
N ASN A 252 -9.67 -5.79 -16.74
CA ASN A 252 -8.94 -5.30 -17.91
C ASN A 252 -8.19 -3.97 -17.67
N SER A 253 -8.51 -3.27 -16.58
CA SER A 253 -7.90 -1.99 -16.21
C SER A 253 -6.55 -2.14 -15.50
N LEU A 254 -6.20 -3.36 -15.06
CA LEU A 254 -5.11 -3.58 -14.14
C LEU A 254 -3.75 -3.65 -14.86
N ASP A 255 -2.92 -2.64 -14.64
CA ASP A 255 -1.55 -2.54 -15.16
C ASP A 255 -0.52 -3.18 -14.20
N SER A 256 -0.76 -3.16 -12.88
CA SER A 256 0.17 -3.68 -11.88
C SER A 256 -0.55 -4.49 -10.80
N LEU A 257 -0.03 -5.69 -10.54
CA LEU A 257 -0.53 -6.60 -9.52
C LEU A 257 0.60 -7.01 -8.59
N ASN A 258 0.40 -6.80 -7.29
CA ASN A 258 1.29 -7.28 -6.25
C ASN A 258 0.51 -8.16 -5.28
N ILE A 259 0.90 -9.42 -5.12
CA ILE A 259 0.24 -10.33 -4.18
C ILE A 259 1.29 -10.88 -3.22
N THR A 260 1.16 -10.53 -1.95
CA THR A 260 1.94 -11.11 -0.86
C THR A 260 1.09 -12.11 -0.10
N LEU A 261 1.51 -13.37 -0.05
CA LEU A 261 0.82 -14.43 0.71
C LEU A 261 1.71 -14.90 1.85
N LYS A 262 1.21 -14.81 3.08
CA LYS A 262 1.90 -15.27 4.30
C LYS A 262 0.96 -16.13 5.14
N PHE A 263 1.24 -17.43 5.17
CA PHE A 263 0.53 -18.43 5.97
C PHE A 263 1.57 -19.27 6.76
N PRO A 264 1.25 -19.79 7.96
CA PRO A 264 2.19 -20.62 8.72
C PRO A 264 2.15 -22.11 8.35
N GLU A 265 1.01 -22.64 7.91
CA GLU A 265 0.78 -24.11 7.82
C GLU A 265 0.37 -24.64 6.43
N GLY A 266 0.53 -23.84 5.37
CA GLY A 266 0.09 -24.21 4.02
C GLY A 266 -1.05 -23.32 3.54
N PHE A 267 -1.10 -23.06 2.23
CA PHE A 267 -2.22 -22.44 1.57
C PHE A 267 -2.81 -23.50 0.64
N PRO A 268 -4.13 -23.76 0.67
CA PRO A 268 -4.74 -24.82 -0.12
C PRO A 268 -4.42 -24.67 -1.61
N SER A 269 -4.09 -25.79 -2.28
CA SER A 269 -3.77 -25.79 -3.72
C SER A 269 -4.89 -25.18 -4.55
N THR A 270 -6.15 -25.42 -4.17
CA THR A 270 -7.34 -24.85 -4.83
C THR A 270 -7.34 -23.32 -4.87
N GLY A 271 -6.82 -22.66 -3.82
CA GLY A 271 -6.65 -21.22 -3.83
C GLY A 271 -5.57 -20.77 -4.81
N LEU A 272 -4.46 -21.52 -4.92
CA LEU A 272 -3.39 -21.21 -5.87
C LEU A 272 -3.82 -21.48 -7.32
N ASP A 273 -4.66 -22.49 -7.55
CA ASP A 273 -5.27 -22.74 -8.85
C ASP A 273 -6.17 -21.58 -9.26
N ALA A 274 -6.99 -21.05 -8.33
CA ALA A 274 -7.81 -19.87 -8.58
C ALA A 274 -6.94 -18.64 -8.94
N LEU A 275 -5.81 -18.45 -8.25
CA LEU A 275 -4.85 -17.40 -8.59
C LEU A 275 -4.23 -17.63 -9.98
N GLY A 276 -3.82 -18.86 -10.29
CA GLY A 276 -3.29 -19.22 -11.61
C GLY A 276 -4.29 -18.90 -12.73
N ASN A 277 -5.56 -19.29 -12.54
CA ASN A 277 -6.64 -18.97 -13.49
C ASN A 277 -6.86 -17.47 -13.62
N ALA A 278 -6.88 -16.73 -12.50
CA ALA A 278 -7.02 -15.27 -12.52
C ALA A 278 -5.88 -14.60 -13.30
N LEU A 279 -4.62 -14.94 -12.97
CA LEU A 279 -3.44 -14.43 -13.66
C LEU A 279 -3.48 -14.77 -15.16
N ALA A 280 -3.88 -15.99 -15.51
CA ALA A 280 -4.02 -16.40 -16.89
C ALA A 280 -5.10 -15.61 -17.64
N SER A 281 -6.07 -14.96 -16.97
CA SER A 281 -7.11 -14.16 -17.63
C SER A 281 -6.79 -12.67 -17.77
N ILE A 282 -5.86 -12.10 -16.99
CA ILE A 282 -5.55 -10.65 -17.06
C ILE A 282 -4.78 -10.31 -18.34
N GLU A 283 -5.38 -9.54 -19.25
CA GLU A 283 -4.80 -9.27 -20.57
C GLU A 283 -3.69 -8.19 -20.56
N ASN A 284 -3.90 -7.10 -19.83
CA ASN A 284 -3.10 -5.87 -19.95
C ASN A 284 -2.04 -5.68 -18.85
N LEU A 285 -1.72 -6.74 -18.09
CA LEU A 285 -0.83 -6.64 -16.95
C LEU A 285 0.61 -6.28 -17.39
N LYS A 286 1.14 -5.16 -16.90
CA LYS A 286 2.52 -4.70 -17.15
C LYS A 286 3.49 -5.11 -16.06
N SER A 287 3.02 -5.24 -14.82
CA SER A 287 3.87 -5.59 -13.68
C SER A 287 3.19 -6.64 -12.80
N LEU A 288 3.89 -7.75 -12.56
CA LEU A 288 3.47 -8.79 -11.62
C LEU A 288 4.53 -8.97 -10.54
N THR A 289 4.12 -8.87 -9.28
CA THR A 289 4.94 -9.26 -8.13
C THR A 289 4.16 -10.25 -7.28
N LEU A 290 4.69 -11.45 -7.14
CA LEU A 290 4.27 -12.41 -6.12
C LEU A 290 5.34 -12.37 -5.03
N ASP A 291 4.93 -12.33 -3.77
CA ASP A 291 5.84 -12.38 -2.62
C ASP A 291 5.36 -13.44 -1.62
N GLY A 292 6.28 -14.31 -1.19
CA GLY A 292 6.06 -15.31 -0.16
C GLY A 292 6.45 -14.83 1.25
N GLY A 293 6.88 -13.57 1.39
CA GLY A 293 7.29 -12.98 2.66
C GLY A 293 8.67 -13.44 3.12
N GLU A 294 9.74 -12.91 2.53
CA GLU A 294 11.11 -13.40 2.76
C GLU A 294 11.72 -13.15 4.16
N ARG A 295 11.01 -12.48 5.08
CA ARG A 295 11.61 -11.92 6.31
C ARG A 295 11.32 -12.67 7.61
N GLY A 296 11.14 -13.99 7.57
CA GLY A 296 11.11 -14.79 8.81
C GLY A 296 11.15 -16.29 8.53
N HIS A 297 11.38 -17.09 9.57
CA HIS A 297 11.37 -18.57 9.55
C HIS A 297 10.02 -19.20 9.17
N TRP A 298 9.07 -18.41 8.65
CA TRP A 298 7.80 -18.89 8.13
C TRP A 298 8.06 -19.82 6.94
N ASN A 299 7.54 -21.04 7.04
CA ASN A 299 7.94 -22.22 6.28
C ASN A 299 8.05 -21.99 4.76
N ARG A 300 9.20 -22.36 4.19
CA ARG A 300 9.46 -22.43 2.72
C ARG A 300 8.50 -23.39 1.99
N THR A 301 7.81 -24.28 2.69
CA THR A 301 7.08 -25.44 2.16
C THR A 301 5.74 -25.09 1.49
N ILE A 302 5.20 -23.90 1.72
CA ILE A 302 3.78 -23.63 1.47
C ILE A 302 3.47 -23.41 -0.01
N LEU A 303 4.28 -22.61 -0.70
CA LEU A 303 4.07 -22.32 -2.12
C LEU A 303 4.68 -23.39 -3.04
N THR A 304 5.46 -24.33 -2.51
CA THR A 304 6.21 -25.31 -3.34
C THR A 304 5.30 -26.31 -4.04
N GLN A 305 4.04 -26.43 -3.60
CA GLN A 305 3.05 -27.33 -4.21
C GLN A 305 2.26 -26.66 -5.35
N ALA A 306 2.24 -25.33 -5.44
CA ALA A 306 1.59 -24.67 -6.56
C ALA A 306 2.48 -24.64 -7.78
N ASN A 307 1.91 -25.10 -8.89
CA ASN A 307 2.50 -24.94 -10.20
C ASN A 307 1.77 -23.82 -10.93
N LEU A 308 2.34 -22.60 -10.91
CA LEU A 308 1.81 -21.46 -11.68
C LEU A 308 2.38 -21.37 -13.10
N THR A 309 3.10 -22.38 -13.58
CA THR A 309 3.82 -22.34 -14.87
C THR A 309 2.90 -21.95 -16.02
N ALA A 310 1.77 -22.62 -16.19
CA ALA A 310 0.86 -22.37 -17.31
C ALA A 310 0.32 -20.91 -17.31
N ALA A 311 -0.01 -20.38 -16.13
CA ALA A 311 -0.47 -18.99 -15.99
C ALA A 311 0.64 -17.98 -16.34
N LEU A 312 1.85 -18.21 -15.85
CA LEU A 312 3.00 -17.35 -16.13
C LEU A 312 3.41 -17.42 -17.62
N VAL A 313 3.41 -18.60 -18.23
CA VAL A 313 3.64 -18.79 -19.67
C VAL A 313 2.60 -18.04 -20.49
N THR A 314 1.33 -18.08 -20.08
CA THR A 314 0.23 -17.34 -20.73
C THR A 314 0.48 -15.84 -20.66
N LEU A 315 0.80 -15.30 -19.47
CA LEU A 315 1.14 -13.88 -19.29
C LEU A 315 2.34 -13.45 -20.13
N LEU A 316 3.42 -14.24 -20.14
CA LEU A 316 4.61 -13.96 -20.94
C LEU A 316 4.31 -13.99 -22.45
N SER A 317 3.41 -14.86 -22.89
CA SER A 317 3.06 -14.97 -24.32
C SER A 317 2.23 -13.80 -24.82
N ARG A 318 1.57 -13.04 -23.94
CA ARG A 318 0.77 -11.85 -24.29
C ARG A 318 1.60 -10.63 -24.68
N ASN A 319 2.87 -10.59 -24.31
CA ASN A 319 3.76 -9.45 -24.57
C ASN A 319 3.28 -8.10 -23.99
N SER A 320 2.51 -8.12 -22.90
CA SER A 320 2.12 -6.93 -22.14
C SER A 320 3.01 -6.71 -20.90
N LEU A 321 3.57 -7.78 -20.34
CA LEU A 321 4.32 -7.76 -19.09
C LEU A 321 5.73 -7.20 -19.27
N GLN A 322 6.06 -6.13 -18.54
CA GLN A 322 7.38 -5.49 -18.49
C GLN A 322 8.21 -6.00 -17.31
N THR A 323 7.57 -6.31 -16.18
CA THR A 323 8.24 -6.80 -14.98
C THR A 323 7.53 -8.02 -14.39
N ILE A 324 8.31 -9.02 -14.00
CA ILE A 324 7.83 -10.19 -13.28
C ILE A 324 8.75 -10.50 -12.11
N ARG A 325 8.15 -10.65 -10.92
CA ARG A 325 8.80 -11.15 -9.72
C ARG A 325 7.98 -12.29 -9.12
N VAL A 326 8.61 -13.44 -8.92
CA VAL A 326 8.02 -14.65 -8.36
C VAL A 326 9.02 -15.25 -7.36
N PRO A 327 8.61 -15.52 -6.11
CA PRO A 327 9.53 -15.98 -5.09
C PRO A 327 10.01 -17.40 -5.40
N ASN A 328 11.19 -17.77 -4.90
CA ASN A 328 11.76 -19.11 -5.08
C ASN A 328 10.90 -20.24 -4.46
N THR A 329 9.91 -19.89 -3.65
CA THR A 329 8.99 -20.83 -3.03
C THR A 329 7.93 -21.36 -4.01
N ILE A 330 7.72 -20.72 -5.16
CA ILE A 330 6.81 -21.22 -6.20
C ILE A 330 7.60 -22.08 -7.19
N SER A 331 7.18 -23.34 -7.33
CA SER A 331 7.76 -24.26 -8.30
C SER A 331 7.25 -23.92 -9.69
N VAL A 332 8.15 -23.79 -10.65
CA VAL A 332 7.83 -23.52 -12.05
C VAL A 332 8.69 -24.38 -12.97
N ASP A 333 8.13 -24.77 -14.12
CA ASP A 333 8.90 -25.38 -15.19
C ASP A 333 9.67 -24.31 -15.96
N HIS A 334 10.94 -24.17 -15.63
CA HIS A 334 11.86 -23.25 -16.29
C HIS A 334 11.95 -23.45 -17.81
N ASN A 335 11.75 -24.65 -18.35
CA ASN A 335 11.83 -24.87 -19.79
C ASN A 335 10.68 -24.18 -20.52
N GLU A 336 9.45 -24.34 -20.04
CA GLU A 336 8.28 -23.68 -20.62
C GLU A 336 8.38 -22.15 -20.48
N ILE A 337 8.84 -21.67 -19.32
CA ILE A 337 9.08 -20.24 -19.09
C ILE A 337 10.13 -19.70 -20.07
N PHE A 338 11.23 -20.43 -20.27
CA PHE A 338 12.29 -20.03 -21.19
C PHE A 338 11.83 -20.04 -22.65
N ASP A 339 11.00 -21.00 -23.06
CA ASP A 339 10.41 -21.02 -24.40
C ASP A 339 9.39 -19.89 -24.64
N ALA A 340 8.69 -19.45 -23.59
CA ALA A 340 7.90 -18.23 -23.64
C ALA A 340 8.79 -16.98 -23.76
N LEU A 341 9.86 -16.88 -22.97
CA LEU A 341 10.79 -15.74 -22.99
C LEU A 341 11.51 -15.57 -24.32
N LYS A 342 11.86 -16.65 -25.02
CA LYS A 342 12.47 -16.57 -26.37
C LYS A 342 11.59 -15.82 -27.37
N ARG A 343 10.26 -15.88 -27.20
CA ARG A 343 9.26 -15.22 -28.05
C ARG A 343 8.76 -13.91 -27.48
N ASN A 344 9.09 -13.62 -26.21
CA ASN A 344 8.64 -12.42 -25.55
C ASN A 344 9.39 -11.18 -26.04
N ILE A 345 8.66 -10.09 -26.30
CA ILE A 345 9.19 -8.83 -26.84
C ILE A 345 8.90 -7.61 -25.95
N SER A 346 8.52 -7.81 -24.69
CA SER A 346 8.06 -6.72 -23.80
C SER A 346 8.69 -6.76 -22.42
N LEU A 347 9.07 -7.94 -21.93
CA LEU A 347 9.59 -8.13 -20.59
C LEU A 347 11.01 -7.57 -20.51
N GLU A 348 11.22 -6.66 -19.56
CA GLU A 348 12.49 -6.00 -19.29
C GLU A 348 13.15 -6.52 -18.01
N SER A 349 12.34 -6.91 -17.02
CA SER A 349 12.82 -7.39 -15.71
C SER A 349 12.24 -8.75 -15.36
N PHE A 350 13.12 -9.72 -15.11
CA PHE A 350 12.78 -11.10 -14.79
C PHE A 350 13.39 -11.55 -13.46
N ASP A 351 12.56 -11.73 -12.44
CA ASP A 351 12.96 -12.19 -11.11
C ASP A 351 12.13 -13.43 -10.73
N ILE A 352 12.47 -14.57 -11.35
CA ILE A 352 11.94 -15.88 -10.95
C ILE A 352 13.12 -16.71 -10.50
N VAL A 353 13.48 -16.58 -9.21
CA VAL A 353 14.69 -17.19 -8.64
C VAL A 353 14.76 -18.69 -8.89
N SER A 354 13.62 -19.40 -8.85
CA SER A 354 13.54 -20.84 -9.08
C SER A 354 13.92 -21.24 -10.52
N CYS A 355 13.83 -20.32 -11.49
CA CYS A 355 14.31 -20.52 -12.87
C CYS A 355 15.81 -20.32 -13.04
N VAL A 356 16.55 -19.81 -12.05
CA VAL A 356 18.00 -19.49 -12.17
C VAL A 356 18.82 -19.98 -10.98
N ASN A 357 18.26 -20.90 -10.19
CA ASN A 357 18.85 -21.35 -8.92
C ASN A 357 19.98 -22.39 -9.04
N ASN A 358 20.32 -22.83 -10.26
CA ASN A 358 21.44 -23.74 -10.51
C ASN A 358 22.16 -23.40 -11.83
N ASP A 359 23.30 -24.04 -12.08
CA ASP A 359 24.15 -23.74 -13.24
C ASP A 359 23.51 -24.13 -14.58
N ASP A 360 22.87 -25.29 -14.68
CA ASP A 360 22.21 -25.76 -15.91
C ASP A 360 21.09 -24.81 -16.35
N LYS A 361 20.27 -24.36 -15.40
CA LYS A 361 19.22 -23.38 -15.65
C LYS A 361 19.77 -22.02 -16.06
N ARG A 362 20.90 -21.59 -15.48
CA ARG A 362 21.60 -20.37 -15.89
C ARG A 362 22.20 -20.51 -17.29
N LYS A 363 22.75 -21.67 -17.65
CA LYS A 363 23.20 -21.97 -19.02
C LYS A 363 22.04 -21.89 -20.01
N ALA A 364 20.87 -22.44 -19.66
CA ALA A 364 19.65 -22.34 -20.46
C ALA A 364 19.16 -20.87 -20.58
N LEU A 365 19.14 -20.09 -19.50
CA LEU A 365 18.83 -18.66 -19.57
C LEU A 365 19.82 -17.91 -20.48
N ALA A 366 21.12 -18.21 -20.42
CA ALA A 366 22.11 -17.61 -21.29
C ALA A 366 21.85 -17.91 -22.77
N GLN A 367 21.23 -19.05 -23.11
CA GLN A 367 20.75 -19.36 -24.46
C GLN A 367 19.51 -18.55 -24.83
N VAL A 368 18.56 -18.37 -23.90
CA VAL A 368 17.39 -17.49 -24.09
C VAL A 368 17.84 -16.06 -24.41
N LEU A 369 18.80 -15.53 -23.67
CA LEU A 369 19.35 -14.19 -23.88
C LEU A 369 20.16 -14.05 -25.17
N GLN A 370 20.48 -15.12 -25.91
CA GLN A 370 21.04 -14.98 -27.26
C GLN A 370 19.99 -14.48 -28.25
N VAL A 371 18.73 -14.86 -28.05
CA VAL A 371 17.62 -14.52 -28.95
C VAL A 371 16.77 -13.38 -28.40
N ASN A 372 16.46 -13.39 -27.11
CA ASN A 372 15.71 -12.33 -26.44
C ASN A 372 16.60 -11.09 -26.29
N THR A 373 16.08 -9.95 -26.74
CA THR A 373 16.79 -8.66 -26.72
C THR A 373 16.14 -7.62 -25.81
N THR A 374 15.05 -7.98 -25.13
CA THR A 374 14.25 -7.06 -24.32
C THR A 374 14.58 -7.13 -22.84
N LEU A 375 14.99 -8.31 -22.35
CA LEU A 375 15.41 -8.49 -20.97
C LEU A 375 16.67 -7.70 -20.64
N ARG A 376 16.57 -6.82 -19.65
CA ARG A 376 17.63 -5.93 -19.17
C ARG A 376 18.06 -6.26 -17.75
N PHE A 377 17.15 -6.82 -16.96
CA PHE A 377 17.40 -7.17 -15.57
C PHE A 377 17.00 -8.61 -15.27
N VAL A 378 17.90 -9.34 -14.61
CA VAL A 378 17.61 -10.65 -14.01
C VAL A 378 18.22 -10.70 -12.62
N GLU A 379 17.42 -11.07 -11.62
CA GLU A 379 17.91 -11.32 -10.26
C GLU A 379 18.65 -12.66 -10.22
N LEU A 380 19.98 -12.61 -10.10
CA LEU A 380 20.82 -13.79 -9.97
C LEU A 380 21.29 -13.93 -8.51
N ARG A 381 20.58 -14.72 -7.70
CA ARG A 381 21.01 -15.00 -6.32
C ARG A 381 22.29 -15.82 -6.29
N SER A 382 23.27 -15.41 -5.48
CA SER A 382 24.65 -15.92 -5.45
C SER A 382 24.82 -17.32 -4.83
N THR A 383 23.95 -18.28 -5.14
CA THR A 383 24.10 -19.64 -4.62
C THR A 383 24.84 -20.51 -5.63
N GLY A 384 26.17 -20.47 -5.58
CA GLY A 384 27.07 -21.33 -6.37
C GLY A 384 26.98 -21.16 -7.89
N GLY A 385 27.75 -21.96 -8.65
CA GLY A 385 27.77 -21.97 -10.13
C GLY A 385 29.10 -21.53 -10.73
N GLU A 386 29.28 -21.77 -12.03
CA GLU A 386 30.46 -21.31 -12.76
C GLU A 386 30.40 -19.79 -12.94
N ALA A 387 31.44 -19.07 -12.48
CA ALA A 387 31.54 -17.62 -12.64
C ALA A 387 31.38 -17.19 -14.12
N VAL A 388 31.85 -18.02 -15.04
CA VAL A 388 31.74 -17.80 -16.49
C VAL A 388 30.29 -17.68 -16.97
N THR A 389 29.38 -18.52 -16.45
CA THR A 389 27.95 -18.46 -16.83
C THR A 389 27.31 -17.16 -16.33
N TYR A 390 27.66 -16.73 -15.13
CA TYR A 390 27.21 -15.46 -14.56
C TYR A 390 27.65 -14.27 -15.39
N ASP A 391 28.94 -14.21 -15.71
CA ASP A 391 29.52 -13.11 -16.48
C ASP A 391 28.90 -13.06 -17.88
N LYS A 392 28.64 -14.22 -18.50
CA LYS A 392 27.93 -14.31 -19.77
C LYS A 392 26.51 -13.75 -19.69
N ILE A 393 25.73 -14.09 -18.65
CA ILE A 393 24.38 -13.54 -18.47
C ILE A 393 24.43 -12.03 -18.27
N ARG A 394 25.29 -11.55 -17.36
CA ARG A 394 25.46 -10.11 -17.11
C ARG A 394 25.86 -9.36 -18.37
N TYR A 395 26.78 -9.91 -19.14
CA TYR A 395 27.22 -9.35 -20.41
C TYR A 395 26.06 -9.22 -21.42
N LEU A 396 25.24 -10.25 -21.59
CA LEU A 396 24.10 -10.21 -22.52
C LEU A 396 23.00 -9.23 -22.07
N LEU A 397 22.75 -9.15 -20.76
CA LEU A 397 21.82 -8.16 -20.20
C LEU A 397 22.34 -6.74 -20.41
N GLN A 398 23.65 -6.51 -20.22
CA GLN A 398 24.28 -5.23 -20.53
C GLN A 398 24.16 -4.89 -22.01
N LEU A 399 24.38 -5.85 -22.90
CA LEU A 399 24.21 -5.66 -24.34
C LEU A 399 22.76 -5.26 -24.68
N ASN A 400 21.76 -5.91 -24.06
CA ASN A 400 20.35 -5.57 -24.22
C ASN A 400 20.02 -4.16 -23.69
N MET A 401 20.60 -3.75 -22.55
CA MET A 401 20.49 -2.37 -22.04
C MET A 401 21.10 -1.37 -23.01
N SER A 402 22.22 -1.72 -23.63
CA SER A 402 22.93 -0.92 -24.64
C SER A 402 22.26 -0.88 -26.02
N GLY A 403 20.98 -1.25 -26.10
CA GLY A 403 20.18 -1.08 -27.32
C GLY A 403 20.31 -2.19 -28.36
N ARG A 404 20.73 -3.41 -27.96
CA ARG A 404 20.80 -4.58 -28.86
C ARG A 404 19.54 -4.83 -29.69
N ALA A 405 18.35 -4.62 -29.10
CA ALA A 405 17.08 -4.76 -29.81
C ALA A 405 17.00 -3.80 -31.01
N LYS A 406 17.38 -2.53 -30.81
CA LYS A 406 17.45 -1.54 -31.87
C LYS A 406 18.51 -1.91 -32.90
N ALA A 407 19.69 -2.37 -32.46
CA ALA A 407 20.75 -2.84 -33.36
C ALA A 407 20.25 -3.94 -34.32
N ARG A 408 19.50 -4.92 -33.82
CA ARG A 408 18.94 -6.03 -34.65
C ARG A 408 17.77 -5.64 -35.54
N THR A 409 17.13 -4.50 -35.27
CA THR A 409 15.93 -4.11 -36.01
C THR A 409 16.35 -3.67 -37.42
N CYS A 410 15.78 -4.31 -38.45
CA CYS A 410 16.14 -4.04 -39.85
C CYS A 410 15.77 -2.64 -40.34
N THR A 411 14.97 -1.90 -39.57
CA THR A 411 14.57 -0.52 -39.86
C THR A 411 15.47 0.53 -39.23
N THR A 412 16.43 0.14 -38.39
CA THR A 412 17.34 1.09 -37.74
C THR A 412 18.25 1.73 -38.78
N SER A 413 18.15 3.05 -38.89
CA SER A 413 19.01 3.84 -39.78
C SER A 413 20.46 3.88 -39.29
N ARG A 414 21.38 4.27 -40.17
CA ARG A 414 22.79 4.41 -39.81
C ARG A 414 22.98 5.49 -38.76
N GLU A 415 22.27 6.60 -38.90
CA GLU A 415 22.28 7.74 -37.99
C GLU A 415 21.80 7.30 -36.61
N GLU A 416 20.64 6.64 -36.52
CA GLU A 416 20.11 6.12 -35.25
C GLU A 416 21.03 5.10 -34.56
N PHE A 417 21.79 4.33 -35.34
CA PHE A 417 22.74 3.35 -34.81
C PHE A 417 24.02 4.03 -34.31
N VAL A 418 24.51 5.07 -35.02
CA VAL A 418 25.63 5.90 -34.54
C VAL A 418 25.25 6.63 -33.26
N ASP A 419 24.05 7.20 -33.19
CA ASP A 419 23.54 7.88 -31.99
C ASP A 419 23.45 6.91 -30.80
N LEU A 420 23.03 5.67 -31.04
CA LEU A 420 23.02 4.61 -30.03
C LEU A 420 24.44 4.33 -29.51
N LEU A 421 25.43 4.19 -30.40
CA LEU A 421 26.82 3.95 -29.98
C LEU A 421 27.40 5.16 -29.23
N ALA A 422 27.10 6.38 -29.65
CA ALA A 422 27.55 7.60 -28.99
C ALA A 422 26.97 7.72 -27.57
N THR A 423 25.66 7.47 -27.43
CA THR A 423 24.97 7.48 -26.12
C THR A 423 25.60 6.47 -25.16
N GLU A 424 25.94 5.26 -25.65
CA GLU A 424 26.60 4.25 -24.82
C GLU A 424 27.99 4.68 -24.36
N VAL A 425 28.81 5.25 -25.25
CA VAL A 425 30.14 5.76 -24.90
C VAL A 425 30.06 6.85 -23.83
N GLU A 426 29.10 7.78 -23.95
CA GLU A 426 28.87 8.83 -22.94
C GLU A 426 28.46 8.24 -21.59
N SER A 427 27.58 7.22 -21.58
CA SER A 427 27.14 6.56 -20.35
C SER A 427 28.28 5.89 -19.58
N TRP A 428 29.33 5.47 -20.30
CA TRP A 428 30.46 4.76 -19.74
C TRP A 428 31.46 5.64 -19.01
N GLU A 429 31.58 6.92 -19.41
CA GLU A 429 32.42 7.89 -18.70
C GLU A 429 31.98 8.11 -17.24
N ILE A 430 30.71 7.80 -16.95
CA ILE A 430 30.11 7.93 -15.62
C ILE A 430 30.20 6.62 -14.83
N SER A 431 30.34 5.47 -15.51
CA SER A 431 30.29 4.15 -14.88
C SER A 431 31.68 3.63 -14.50
N SER A 432 31.78 2.86 -13.40
CA SER A 432 33.02 2.17 -13.00
C SER A 432 33.29 0.88 -13.78
N THR A 433 32.75 0.72 -14.99
CA THR A 433 32.95 -0.49 -15.80
C THR A 433 34.36 -0.52 -16.39
N SER A 434 34.92 -1.72 -16.60
CA SER A 434 36.27 -1.85 -17.16
C SER A 434 36.28 -1.50 -18.65
N THR A 435 37.32 -0.81 -19.12
CA THR A 435 37.52 -0.45 -20.54
C THR A 435 37.46 -1.67 -21.47
N SER A 436 37.89 -2.84 -20.98
CA SER A 436 37.81 -4.09 -21.74
C SER A 436 36.36 -4.55 -21.96
N MET A 437 35.48 -4.40 -20.95
CA MET A 437 34.07 -4.76 -21.07
C MET A 437 33.36 -3.81 -22.02
N GLN A 438 33.61 -2.50 -21.88
CA GLN A 438 33.12 -1.44 -22.77
C GLN A 438 33.48 -1.73 -24.24
N THR A 439 34.76 -1.98 -24.52
CA THR A 439 35.22 -2.33 -25.88
C THR A 439 34.50 -3.57 -26.43
N SER A 440 34.30 -4.59 -25.57
CA SER A 440 33.62 -5.83 -25.96
C SER A 440 32.15 -5.60 -26.27
N LEU A 441 31.45 -4.74 -25.51
CA LEU A 441 30.05 -4.39 -25.77
C LEU A 441 29.91 -3.64 -27.10
N MET A 442 30.76 -2.65 -27.37
CA MET A 442 30.77 -1.91 -28.63
C MET A 442 30.98 -2.84 -29.84
N LEU A 443 31.99 -3.72 -29.76
CA LEU A 443 32.30 -4.66 -30.84
C LEU A 443 31.14 -5.62 -31.12
N ASP A 444 30.49 -6.12 -30.07
CA ASP A 444 29.37 -7.03 -30.26
C ASP A 444 28.10 -6.31 -30.71
N LEU A 445 27.84 -5.07 -30.28
CA LEU A 445 26.77 -4.24 -30.88
C LEU A 445 26.98 -4.04 -32.38
N LEU A 446 28.21 -3.76 -32.80
CA LEU A 446 28.56 -3.68 -34.23
C LEU A 446 28.29 -5.01 -34.94
N ARG A 447 28.58 -6.15 -34.31
CA ARG A 447 28.34 -7.48 -34.88
C ARG A 447 26.86 -7.84 -35.02
N GLU A 448 25.97 -7.23 -34.23
CA GLU A 448 24.53 -7.49 -34.34
C GLU A 448 23.92 -6.99 -35.65
N CYS A 449 24.52 -5.98 -36.30
CA CYS A 449 24.02 -5.49 -37.59
C CYS A 449 25.13 -5.03 -38.55
N PRO A 450 25.92 -5.97 -39.11
CA PRO A 450 27.02 -5.65 -40.01
C PRO A 450 26.57 -4.86 -41.25
N SER A 451 25.33 -5.08 -41.69
CA SER A 451 24.76 -4.44 -42.88
C SER A 451 24.62 -2.92 -42.76
N ILE A 452 24.49 -2.37 -41.55
CA ILE A 452 24.32 -0.93 -41.33
C ILE A 452 25.63 -0.18 -41.57
N TRP A 453 26.77 -0.73 -41.15
CA TRP A 453 28.07 -0.05 -41.23
C TRP A 453 29.01 -0.59 -42.32
N CYS A 454 28.76 -1.79 -42.87
CA CYS A 454 29.53 -2.31 -44.01
C CYS A 454 29.06 -1.81 -45.38
N ARG A 455 27.90 -1.12 -45.48
CA ARG A 455 27.44 -0.60 -46.78
C ARG A 455 28.39 0.49 -47.28
N ARG A 456 29.07 0.20 -48.39
CA ARG A 456 29.79 1.23 -49.15
C ARG A 456 28.80 2.33 -49.54
N PRO A 457 29.15 3.61 -49.39
CA PRO A 457 28.31 4.69 -49.90
C PRO A 457 28.02 4.39 -51.38
N GLN A 458 26.75 4.19 -51.71
CA GLN A 458 26.33 4.18 -53.11
C GLN A 458 26.61 5.59 -53.61
N HIS A 459 27.69 5.76 -54.38
CA HIS A 459 28.00 7.01 -55.05
C HIS A 459 26.74 7.45 -55.82
N ARG A 460 26.10 8.51 -55.33
CA ARG A 460 25.11 9.27 -56.09
C ARG A 460 25.83 10.28 -56.95
#